data_AF-A0A961XJ86-F1
#
_entry.id   AF-A0A961XJ86-F1
#
_cell.length_a   1.000
_cell.length_b   1.000
_cell.length_c   1.000
_cell.angle_alpha   90.00
_cell.angle_beta   90.00
_cell.angle_gamma   90.00
#
_symmetry.space_group_name_H-M   'P 1'
#
loop_
_entity.id
_entity.type
_entity.pdbx_description
1 polymer ?
#
loop_
_entity_poly.entity_id
_entity_poly.type
_entity_poly.pdbx_seq_one_letter_code
_entity_poly.pdbx_strand_id
1 'polypeptide(L)'
;DGTSLEDIARVYFRQSEQIPTEVRLGVARQHLPGANGASPHWRAGGAIMQFLPESLDRMRVPDLHGGDGDDSDPDHSGPSDDAWQTARALFLTIDPSELADPTVGTERLLYRIFHEQGVRVYDGTPVVDDCSCSREKIRHILEGFTAEEIEESTEDGSIRVNCEFCSTEYVFDPAEFSATGSSLN
;
A
#
# COMPACT_ATOMS: atom_id res chain seq x y z
N ASP A 1 -0.97 -21.45 4.75
CA ASP A 1 -0.91 -20.57 5.94
C ASP A 1 -1.14 -19.14 5.49
N GLY A 2 -2.40 -18.69 5.64
CA GLY A 2 -2.91 -17.45 5.06
C GLY A 2 -2.62 -16.24 5.94
N THR A 3 -1.39 -15.76 5.93
CA THR A 3 -1.03 -14.46 6.50
C THR A 3 -1.64 -13.35 5.66
N SER A 4 -2.41 -12.46 6.29
CA SER A 4 -2.95 -11.28 5.59
C SER A 4 -1.85 -10.24 5.36
N LEU A 5 -2.04 -9.34 4.39
CA LEU A 5 -1.13 -8.20 4.20
C LEU A 5 -1.05 -7.32 5.47
N GLU A 6 -2.15 -7.23 6.24
CA GLU A 6 -2.16 -6.52 7.52
C GLU A 6 -1.19 -7.18 8.53
N ASP A 7 -1.20 -8.52 8.62
CA ASP A 7 -0.33 -9.25 9.55
C ASP A 7 1.14 -9.13 9.17
N ILE A 8 1.44 -9.21 7.87
CA ILE A 8 2.80 -9.02 7.36
C ILE A 8 3.28 -7.61 7.67
N ALA A 9 2.45 -6.58 7.42
CA ALA A 9 2.80 -5.19 7.72
C ALA A 9 3.02 -4.98 9.23
N ARG A 10 2.16 -5.53 10.10
CA ARG A 10 2.32 -5.49 11.56
C ARG A 10 3.66 -6.09 12.00
N VAL A 11 4.02 -7.26 11.47
CA VAL A 11 5.29 -7.93 11.78
C VAL A 11 6.47 -7.08 11.29
N TYR A 12 6.40 -6.53 10.08
CA TYR A 12 7.43 -5.67 9.53
C TYR A 12 7.71 -4.45 10.41
N PHE A 13 6.68 -3.68 10.79
CA PHE A 13 6.84 -2.51 11.66
C PHE A 13 7.39 -2.87 13.04
N ARG A 14 6.92 -3.99 13.62
CA ARG A 14 7.42 -4.48 14.91
C ARG A 14 8.90 -4.82 14.86
N GLN A 15 9.35 -5.50 13.81
CA GLN A 15 10.74 -5.98 13.69
C GLN A 15 11.72 -4.92 13.21
N SER A 16 11.33 -4.08 12.24
CA SER A 16 12.23 -3.15 11.56
C SER A 16 12.24 -1.77 12.21
N GLU A 17 11.06 -1.23 12.51
CA GLU A 17 10.91 0.13 13.03
C GLU A 17 10.80 0.17 14.55
N GLN A 18 10.50 -0.97 15.20
CA GLN A 18 10.27 -1.06 16.65
C GLN A 18 9.17 -0.11 17.16
N ILE A 19 8.27 0.32 16.27
CA ILE A 19 7.13 1.19 16.59
C ILE A 19 5.86 0.33 16.62
N PRO A 20 5.14 0.27 17.76
CA PRO A 20 3.82 -0.35 17.83
C PRO A 20 2.91 0.23 16.75
N THR A 21 2.47 -0.63 15.83
CA THR A 21 1.73 -0.23 14.64
C THR A 21 0.60 -1.21 14.37
N GLU A 22 -0.59 -0.67 14.12
CA GLU A 22 -1.76 -1.42 13.66
C GLU A 22 -2.13 -1.01 12.25
N VAL A 23 -2.52 -1.99 11.42
CA VAL A 23 -2.88 -1.79 10.02
C VAL A 23 -4.23 -2.45 9.76
N ARG A 24 -5.12 -1.74 9.07
CA ARG A 24 -6.42 -2.24 8.58
C ARG A 24 -6.55 -1.93 7.12
N LEU A 25 -6.96 -2.91 6.34
CA LEU A 25 -7.13 -2.84 4.88
C LEU A 25 -8.53 -3.35 4.51
N GLY A 26 -9.16 -2.67 3.56
CA GLY A 26 -10.46 -3.06 3.03
C GLY A 26 -10.47 -2.90 1.52
N VAL A 27 -10.95 -3.92 0.82
CA VAL A 27 -11.17 -3.88 -0.63
C VAL A 27 -12.56 -4.42 -0.91
N ALA A 28 -13.37 -3.65 -1.64
CA ALA A 28 -14.70 -4.07 -2.05
C ALA A 28 -14.93 -3.77 -3.52
N ARG A 29 -15.64 -4.70 -4.17
CA ARG A 29 -16.23 -4.45 -5.48
C ARG A 29 -17.57 -3.77 -5.28
N GLN A 30 -17.76 -2.65 -5.95
CA GLN A 30 -18.92 -1.82 -5.82
C GLN A 30 -19.67 -1.73 -7.14
N HIS A 31 -21.00 -1.62 -7.06
CA HIS A 31 -21.87 -1.46 -8.20
C HIS A 31 -22.56 -0.11 -8.07
N LEU A 32 -21.95 0.93 -8.64
CA LEU A 32 -22.58 2.26 -8.68
C LEU A 32 -23.53 2.33 -9.88
N PRO A 33 -24.77 2.84 -9.70
CA PRO A 33 -25.66 3.13 -10.82
C PRO A 33 -25.03 4.19 -11.73
N GLY A 34 -24.74 3.84 -12.99
CA GLY A 34 -24.27 4.76 -14.02
C GLY A 34 -25.35 5.04 -15.07
N ALA A 35 -25.18 6.11 -15.85
CA ALA A 35 -26.10 6.50 -16.93
C ALA A 35 -26.32 5.39 -17.99
N ASN A 36 -25.37 4.45 -18.12
CA ASN A 36 -25.41 3.33 -19.07
C ASN A 36 -25.53 1.95 -18.38
N GLY A 37 -26.03 1.92 -17.14
CA GLY A 37 -26.08 0.71 -16.30
C GLY A 37 -24.99 0.69 -15.22
N ALA A 38 -25.11 -0.26 -14.29
CA ALA A 38 -24.17 -0.37 -13.16
C ALA A 38 -22.83 -0.96 -13.63
N SER A 39 -21.78 -0.13 -13.69
CA SER A 39 -20.42 -0.60 -13.94
C SER A 39 -19.76 -1.02 -12.62
N PRO A 40 -19.20 -2.24 -12.53
CA PRO A 40 -18.42 -2.63 -11.38
C PRO A 40 -17.16 -1.77 -11.28
N HIS A 41 -16.90 -1.20 -10.11
CA HIS A 41 -15.67 -0.50 -9.79
C HIS A 41 -15.11 -1.08 -8.50
N TRP A 42 -13.79 -1.18 -8.41
CA TRP A 42 -13.11 -1.60 -7.18
C TRP A 42 -12.80 -0.36 -6.35
N ARG A 43 -13.03 -0.45 -5.05
CA ARG A 43 -12.60 0.55 -4.08
C ARG A 43 -11.77 -0.13 -3.01
N ALA A 44 -10.65 0.49 -2.69
CA ALA A 44 -9.78 0.07 -1.61
C ALA A 44 -9.62 1.24 -0.63
N GLY A 45 -9.43 0.90 0.63
CA GLY A 45 -9.12 1.83 1.70
C GLY A 45 -8.23 1.17 2.73
N GLY A 46 -7.58 1.99 3.53
CA GLY A 46 -6.74 1.51 4.60
C GLY A 46 -6.64 2.54 5.72
N ALA A 47 -6.32 2.04 6.90
CA ALA A 47 -6.00 2.86 8.06
C ALA A 47 -4.73 2.31 8.71
N ILE A 48 -3.91 3.21 9.22
CA ILE A 48 -2.71 2.89 10.00
C ILE A 48 -2.76 3.67 11.30
N MET A 49 -2.41 3.03 12.41
CA MET A 49 -2.25 3.67 13.70
C MET A 49 -0.86 3.33 14.23
N GLN A 50 -0.08 4.35 14.56
CA GLN A 50 1.28 4.20 15.08
C GLN A 50 1.40 4.88 16.43
N PHE A 51 2.07 4.22 17.37
CA PHE A 51 2.42 4.82 18.64
C PHE A 51 3.61 5.76 18.46
N LEU A 52 3.41 7.06 18.70
CA LEU A 52 4.51 8.04 18.68
C LEU A 52 4.96 8.31 20.12
N PRO A 53 6.17 7.84 20.52
CA PRO A 53 6.69 8.08 21.84
C PRO A 53 7.23 9.51 21.92
N GLU A 54 6.36 10.50 22.10
CA GLU A 54 6.78 11.90 22.31
C GLU A 54 7.51 12.10 23.66
N SER A 55 7.65 11.05 24.49
CA SER A 55 8.43 11.04 25.72
C SER A 55 8.95 9.64 26.06
N LEU A 56 10.18 9.53 26.56
CA LEU A 56 10.80 8.26 26.99
C LEU A 56 9.99 7.52 28.07
N ASP A 57 9.23 8.24 28.90
CA ASP A 57 8.40 7.66 29.96
C ASP A 57 7.24 6.81 29.43
N ARG A 58 6.75 7.11 28.22
CA ARG A 58 5.70 6.33 27.55
C ARG A 58 6.20 5.05 26.88
N MET A 59 7.52 4.89 26.77
CA MET A 59 8.15 3.64 26.33
C MET A 59 8.54 2.71 27.48
N ARG A 60 8.34 3.13 28.74
CA ARG A 60 8.65 2.28 29.88
C ARG A 60 7.62 1.16 29.98
N VAL A 61 8.09 -0.07 29.73
CA VAL A 61 7.41 -1.27 30.21
C VAL A 61 7.52 -1.26 31.74
N PRO A 62 6.43 -1.41 32.50
CA PRO A 62 6.49 -1.42 33.95
C PRO A 62 7.43 -2.51 34.44
N ASP A 63 8.32 -2.19 35.38
CA ASP A 63 9.22 -3.17 36.03
C ASP A 63 8.45 -4.20 36.89
N LEU A 64 7.15 -3.98 37.10
CA LEU A 64 6.26 -4.84 37.88
C LEU A 64 5.20 -5.46 36.95
N HIS A 65 5.38 -6.75 36.68
CA HIS A 65 4.31 -7.68 36.28
C HIS A 65 3.08 -7.45 37.17
N GLY A 66 1.95 -7.11 36.54
CA GLY A 66 0.66 -6.93 37.21
C GLY A 66 0.06 -8.26 37.64
N GLY A 67 0.71 -8.93 38.60
CA GLY A 67 0.27 -9.99 39.53
C GLY A 67 -0.48 -11.23 39.02
N ASP A 68 -1.39 -11.08 38.07
CA ASP A 68 -2.46 -12.02 37.75
C ASP A 68 -2.59 -12.29 36.23
N GLY A 69 -1.69 -11.75 35.41
CA GLY A 69 -1.66 -11.96 33.95
C GLY A 69 -0.85 -13.20 33.54
N ASP A 70 -1.33 -13.94 32.55
CA ASP A 70 -0.60 -15.05 31.92
C ASP A 70 0.62 -14.49 31.15
N ASP A 71 1.84 -14.80 31.63
CA ASP A 71 3.11 -14.40 31.00
C ASP A 71 3.31 -14.97 29.58
N SER A 72 2.43 -15.86 29.13
CA SER A 72 2.45 -16.42 27.78
C SER A 72 1.64 -15.63 26.74
N ASP A 73 0.98 -14.53 27.12
CA ASP A 73 0.23 -13.68 26.18
C ASP A 73 1.18 -12.81 25.33
N PRO A 74 1.31 -13.06 24.01
CA PRO A 74 2.15 -12.23 23.14
C PRO A 74 1.65 -10.78 23.02
N ASP A 75 0.44 -10.45 23.49
CA ASP A 75 -0.13 -9.10 23.46
C ASP A 75 0.45 -8.17 24.55
N HIS A 76 1.17 -8.71 25.55
CA HIS A 76 1.89 -7.93 26.57
C HIS A 76 3.19 -7.28 26.08
N SER A 77 3.54 -7.43 24.80
CA SER A 77 4.75 -6.85 24.20
C SER A 77 4.60 -5.39 23.70
N GLY A 78 3.44 -4.77 23.96
CA GLY A 78 3.17 -3.35 23.64
C GLY A 78 3.47 -2.38 24.80
N PRO A 79 3.43 -1.06 24.56
CA PRO A 79 3.55 -0.08 25.62
C PRO A 79 2.40 -0.26 26.63
N SER A 80 2.72 -0.20 27.92
CA SER A 80 1.74 -0.11 29.01
C SER A 80 1.20 1.31 29.11
N ASP A 81 0.69 1.82 27.99
CA ASP A 81 0.08 3.14 27.87
C ASP A 81 -1.42 2.94 27.65
N ASP A 82 -2.24 3.36 28.61
CA ASP A 82 -3.70 3.19 28.57
C ASP A 82 -4.33 3.89 27.35
N ALA A 83 -3.74 5.01 26.90
CA ALA A 83 -4.23 5.72 25.72
C ALA A 83 -3.95 4.91 24.45
N TRP A 84 -2.79 4.25 24.35
CA TRP A 84 -2.51 3.31 23.27
C TRP A 84 -3.47 2.13 23.28
N GLN A 85 -3.68 1.48 24.42
CA GLN A 85 -4.57 0.31 24.50
C GLN A 85 -6.01 0.69 24.15
N THR A 86 -6.49 1.84 24.64
CA THR A 86 -7.81 2.37 24.29
C THR A 86 -7.90 2.68 22.80
N ALA A 87 -6.91 3.39 22.24
CA ALA A 87 -6.91 3.75 20.83
C ALA A 87 -6.87 2.51 19.93
N ARG A 88 -6.08 1.50 20.30
CA ARG A 88 -6.01 0.20 19.64
C ARG A 88 -7.34 -0.54 19.67
N ALA A 89 -7.96 -0.65 20.84
CA ALA A 89 -9.25 -1.33 20.98
C ALA A 89 -10.32 -0.69 20.07
N LEU A 90 -10.36 0.65 19.99
CA LEU A 90 -11.25 1.38 19.10
C LEU A 90 -10.89 1.18 17.62
N PHE A 91 -9.60 1.30 17.27
CA PHE A 91 -9.12 1.15 15.90
C PHE A 91 -9.38 -0.24 15.32
N LEU A 92 -9.30 -1.29 16.13
CA LEU A 92 -9.57 -2.65 15.70
C LEU A 92 -11.07 -2.92 15.41
N THR A 93 -11.97 -2.02 15.81
CA THR A 93 -13.40 -2.09 15.44
C THR A 93 -13.70 -1.65 14.01
N ILE A 94 -12.73 -1.07 13.30
CA ILE A 94 -12.90 -0.66 11.89
C ILE A 94 -13.26 -1.88 11.06
N ASP A 95 -14.44 -1.87 10.46
CA ASP A 95 -14.86 -2.90 9.54
C ASP A 95 -14.25 -2.66 8.14
N PRO A 96 -13.74 -3.70 7.45
CA PRO A 96 -13.20 -3.55 6.10
C PRO A 96 -14.16 -2.92 5.09
N SER A 97 -15.48 -3.08 5.29
CA SER A 97 -16.49 -2.45 4.42
C SER A 97 -16.57 -0.94 4.62
N GLU A 98 -16.32 -0.42 5.83
CA GLU A 98 -16.29 1.03 6.07
C GLU A 98 -15.10 1.69 5.36
N LEU A 99 -13.95 1.01 5.31
CA LEU A 99 -12.77 1.47 4.56
C LEU A 99 -13.05 1.55 3.05
N ALA A 100 -13.92 0.70 2.54
CA ALA A 100 -14.27 0.66 1.13
C ALA A 100 -15.61 1.37 0.79
N ASP A 101 -16.33 1.96 1.76
CA ASP A 101 -17.61 2.67 1.54
C ASP A 101 -17.43 4.14 1.09
N PRO A 102 -17.86 4.54 -0.12
CA PRO A 102 -17.68 5.87 -0.70
C PRO A 102 -18.47 6.94 0.04
N THR A 103 -19.47 6.54 0.82
CA THR A 103 -20.23 7.46 1.67
C THR A 103 -19.50 7.75 2.98
N VAL A 104 -18.51 6.93 3.37
CA VAL A 104 -17.70 7.12 4.57
C VAL A 104 -16.39 7.81 4.18
N GLY A 105 -16.35 9.14 4.35
CA GLY A 105 -15.11 9.91 4.22
C GLY A 105 -14.18 9.71 5.41
N THR A 106 -12.88 9.99 5.23
CA THR A 106 -11.83 9.80 6.24
C THR A 106 -12.14 10.49 7.57
N GLU A 107 -12.56 11.76 7.53
CA GLU A 107 -12.93 12.52 8.74
C GLU A 107 -14.12 11.91 9.47
N ARG A 108 -15.10 11.39 8.73
CA ARG A 108 -16.28 10.75 9.31
C ARG A 108 -15.93 9.43 9.98
N LEU A 109 -15.02 8.66 9.38
CA LEU A 109 -14.49 7.44 9.98
C LEU A 109 -13.74 7.76 11.28
N LEU A 110 -12.79 8.70 11.25
CA LEU A 110 -12.01 9.11 12.43
C LEU A 110 -12.92 9.64 13.55
N TYR A 111 -13.92 10.44 13.22
CA TYR A 111 -14.91 10.91 14.20
C TYR A 111 -15.66 9.75 14.84
N ARG A 112 -16.17 8.78 14.06
CA ARG A 112 -16.89 7.61 14.62
C ARG A 112 -16.04 6.87 15.65
N ILE A 113 -14.77 6.65 15.35
CA ILE A 113 -13.85 5.87 16.18
C ILE A 113 -13.41 6.65 17.42
N PHE A 114 -13.13 7.96 17.29
CA PHE A 114 -12.42 8.74 18.31
C PHE A 114 -13.16 10.02 18.77
N HIS A 115 -14.48 10.10 18.60
CA HIS A 115 -15.25 11.29 18.98
C HIS A 115 -15.16 11.65 20.47
N GLU A 116 -14.96 10.68 21.36
CA GLU A 116 -14.87 10.93 22.80
C GLU A 116 -13.50 11.47 23.21
N GLN A 117 -12.42 11.00 22.57
CA GLN A 117 -11.04 11.39 22.86
C GLN A 117 -10.65 12.68 22.14
N GLY A 118 -11.30 12.96 21.01
CA GLY A 118 -10.99 14.07 20.13
C GLY A 118 -9.85 13.74 19.16
N VAL A 119 -9.94 14.28 17.94
CA VAL A 119 -8.94 14.09 16.88
C VAL A 119 -8.54 15.42 16.26
N ARG A 120 -7.27 15.54 15.88
CA ARG A 120 -6.78 16.61 15.01
C ARG A 120 -6.56 16.02 13.62
N VAL A 121 -7.24 16.60 12.64
CA VAL A 121 -7.12 16.23 11.22
C VAL A 121 -6.23 17.26 10.52
N TYR A 122 -5.36 16.77 9.64
CA TYR A 122 -4.50 17.57 8.76
C TYR A 122 -4.97 17.43 7.31
N ASP A 123 -4.50 18.34 6.45
CA ASP A 123 -4.78 18.27 5.02
C ASP A 123 -4.27 16.96 4.43
N GLY A 124 -5.13 16.29 3.67
CA GLY A 124 -4.80 15.05 2.99
C GLY A 124 -3.93 15.27 1.75
N THR A 125 -3.06 14.31 1.46
CA THR A 125 -2.30 14.26 0.21
C THR A 125 -3.03 13.38 -0.80
N PRO A 126 -3.27 13.85 -2.05
CA PRO A 126 -3.87 13.02 -3.08
C PRO A 126 -2.93 11.86 -3.43
N VAL A 127 -3.48 10.65 -3.46
CA VAL A 127 -2.80 9.45 -3.95
C VAL A 127 -3.28 9.17 -5.36
N VAL A 128 -2.36 9.10 -6.31
CA VAL A 128 -2.63 8.86 -7.73
C VAL A 128 -1.78 7.71 -8.23
N ASP A 129 -2.30 6.98 -9.20
CA ASP A 129 -1.52 6.00 -9.97
C ASP A 129 -0.68 6.75 -11.02
N ASP A 130 0.62 6.90 -10.76
CA ASP A 130 1.54 7.66 -11.60
C ASP A 130 2.84 6.88 -11.83
N CYS A 131 2.82 6.02 -12.85
CA CYS A 131 3.99 5.24 -13.22
C CYS A 131 4.94 6.07 -14.10
N SER A 132 6.22 6.10 -13.73
CA SER A 132 7.24 6.87 -14.47
C SER A 132 7.67 6.25 -15.81
N CYS A 133 7.08 5.13 -16.23
CA CYS A 133 7.39 4.53 -17.53
C CYS A 133 6.95 5.44 -18.69
N SER A 134 7.65 5.36 -19.81
CA SER A 134 7.31 6.13 -21.02
C SER A 134 7.86 5.41 -22.24
N ARG A 135 7.27 5.67 -23.41
CA ARG A 135 7.73 5.07 -24.67
C ARG A 135 9.20 5.39 -24.92
N GLU A 136 9.65 6.60 -24.59
CA GLU A 136 11.02 7.07 -24.74
C GLU A 136 11.99 6.30 -23.86
N LYS A 137 11.65 6.08 -22.58
CA LYS A 137 12.49 5.29 -21.66
C LYS A 137 12.63 3.85 -22.13
N ILE A 138 11.52 3.24 -22.56
CA ILE A 138 11.56 1.85 -23.04
C ILE A 138 12.33 1.75 -24.36
N ARG A 139 12.15 2.70 -25.29
CA ARG A 139 12.96 2.79 -26.51
C ARG A 139 14.45 2.84 -26.18
N HIS A 140 14.86 3.66 -25.22
CA HIS A 140 16.27 3.79 -24.86
C HIS A 140 16.87 2.50 -24.28
N ILE A 141 16.05 1.69 -23.60
CA ILE A 141 16.47 0.35 -23.16
C ILE A 141 16.71 -0.56 -24.38
N LEU A 142 15.77 -0.56 -25.34
CA LEU A 142 15.89 -1.36 -26.57
C LEU A 142 17.04 -0.91 -27.47
N GLU A 143 17.40 0.38 -27.47
CA GLU A 143 18.60 0.90 -28.18
C GLU A 143 19.91 0.30 -27.66
N GLY A 144 19.92 -0.23 -26.43
CA GLY A 144 21.08 -0.91 -25.85
C GLY A 144 21.22 -2.38 -26.26
N PHE A 145 20.21 -2.95 -26.94
CA PHE A 145 20.20 -4.36 -27.32
C PHE A 145 21.02 -4.57 -28.61
N THR A 146 21.62 -5.75 -28.70
CA THR A 146 22.25 -6.25 -29.92
C THR A 146 21.20 -6.60 -30.98
N ALA A 147 21.61 -6.72 -32.24
CA ALA A 147 20.70 -7.13 -33.31
C ALA A 147 20.07 -8.51 -33.07
N GLU A 148 20.82 -9.44 -32.45
CA GLU A 148 20.33 -10.77 -32.06
C GLU A 148 19.26 -10.66 -30.96
N GLU A 149 19.50 -9.86 -29.92
CA GLU A 149 18.50 -9.63 -28.85
C GLU A 149 17.23 -8.92 -29.37
N ILE A 150 17.36 -8.02 -30.34
CA ILE A 150 16.22 -7.39 -31.02
C ILE A 150 15.43 -8.43 -31.83
N GLU A 151 16.10 -9.32 -32.55
CA GLU A 151 15.46 -10.41 -33.29
C GLU A 151 14.76 -11.39 -32.35
N GLU A 152 15.41 -11.79 -31.26
CA GLU A 152 14.82 -12.66 -30.23
C GLU A 152 13.63 -12.02 -29.51
N SER A 153 13.64 -10.69 -29.35
CA SER A 153 12.55 -9.92 -28.74
C SER A 153 11.38 -9.64 -29.71
N THR A 154 11.53 -9.98 -30.99
CA THR A 154 10.52 -9.72 -32.02
C THR A 154 9.54 -10.88 -32.15
N GLU A 155 8.27 -10.61 -31.88
CA GLU A 155 7.17 -11.57 -32.02
C GLU A 155 6.09 -10.99 -32.95
N ASP A 156 5.65 -11.78 -33.93
CA ASP A 156 4.66 -11.37 -34.94
C ASP A 156 5.01 -10.05 -35.66
N GLY A 157 6.31 -9.78 -35.84
CA GLY A 157 6.81 -8.57 -36.49
C GLY A 157 6.83 -7.31 -35.62
N SER A 158 6.66 -7.44 -34.30
CA SER A 158 6.72 -6.32 -33.35
C SER A 158 7.44 -6.68 -32.06
N ILE A 159 8.02 -5.70 -31.39
CA ILE A 159 8.52 -5.86 -30.01
C ILE A 159 7.45 -5.31 -29.07
N ARG A 160 6.95 -6.15 -28.16
CA ARG A 160 5.95 -5.79 -27.15
C ARG A 160 6.58 -5.79 -25.78
N VAL A 161 6.56 -4.65 -25.10
CA VAL A 161 7.10 -4.48 -23.75
C VAL A 161 5.96 -4.07 -22.83
N ASN A 162 5.71 -4.89 -21.82
CA ASN A 162 4.75 -4.58 -20.76
C ASN A 162 5.48 -3.98 -19.56
N CYS A 163 5.01 -2.83 -19.07
CA CYS A 163 5.52 -2.30 -17.82
C CYS A 163 5.02 -3.15 -16.65
N GLU A 164 5.93 -3.78 -15.90
CA GLU A 164 5.58 -4.61 -14.72
C GLU A 164 4.93 -3.83 -13.55
N PHE A 165 4.90 -2.48 -13.62
CA PHE A 165 4.29 -1.63 -12.60
C PHE A 165 2.86 -1.20 -12.95
N CYS A 166 2.64 -0.63 -14.13
CA CYS A 166 1.33 -0.13 -14.54
C CYS A 166 0.64 -0.97 -15.63
N SER A 167 1.29 -2.05 -16.08
CA SER A 167 0.81 -2.93 -17.15
C SER A 167 0.54 -2.23 -18.49
N THR A 168 1.05 -1.01 -18.70
CA THR A 168 1.00 -0.35 -20.00
C THR A 168 1.84 -1.14 -21.00
N GLU A 169 1.23 -1.46 -22.14
CA GLU A 169 1.90 -2.12 -23.28
C GLU A 169 2.50 -1.07 -24.23
N TYR A 170 3.78 -1.23 -24.53
CA TYR A 170 4.50 -0.45 -25.53
C TYR A 170 4.85 -1.35 -26.71
N VAL A 171 4.39 -0.97 -27.90
CA VAL A 171 4.67 -1.69 -29.15
C VAL A 171 5.66 -0.91 -30.00
N PHE A 172 6.75 -1.55 -30.41
CA PHE A 172 7.78 -0.96 -31.27
C PHE A 172 7.96 -1.77 -32.55
N ASP A 173 8.36 -1.08 -33.62
CA ASP A 173 8.80 -1.71 -34.86
C ASP A 173 10.29 -2.10 -34.71
N PRO A 174 10.68 -3.38 -34.92
CA PRO A 174 12.08 -3.80 -34.86
C PRO A 174 13.00 -3.01 -35.81
N ALA A 175 12.46 -2.47 -36.91
CA ALA A 175 13.19 -1.62 -37.85
C ALA A 175 13.68 -0.31 -37.21
N GLU A 176 13.09 0.12 -36.08
CA GLU A 176 13.57 1.28 -35.32
C GLU A 176 14.96 1.07 -34.69
N PHE A 177 15.38 -0.20 -34.53
CA PHE A 177 16.60 -0.57 -33.80
C PHE A 177 17.61 -1.35 -34.66
N SER A 178 17.20 -1.86 -35.82
CA SER A 178 18.06 -2.68 -36.70
C SER A 178 19.09 -1.90 -37.53
N ALA A 179 19.21 -0.58 -37.33
CA ALA A 179 20.07 0.29 -38.13
C ALA A 179 21.23 0.90 -37.34
N THR A 180 22.12 0.09 -36.77
CA THR A 180 23.50 0.53 -36.46
C THR A 180 24.47 -0.64 -36.63
N GLY A 181 24.97 -0.84 -37.87
CA GLY A 181 25.90 -1.92 -38.15
C GLY A 181 26.30 -2.18 -39.61
N SER A 182 26.17 -1.22 -40.52
CA SER A 182 26.96 -1.22 -41.76
C SER A 182 27.36 0.21 -42.11
N SER A 183 28.66 0.36 -42.30
CA SER A 183 29.49 1.55 -42.38
C SER A 183 29.30 2.42 -43.62
N LEU A 184 29.81 3.67 -43.51
CA LEU A 184 30.41 4.61 -44.50
C LEU A 184 29.88 6.04 -44.20
N ASN A 185 30.66 7.05 -43.79
CA ASN A 185 32.08 7.41 -44.03
C ASN A 185 32.81 7.83 -42.75
#